data_AF-A0AB39T7Y9-F1
#
_entry.id   AF-A0AB39T7Y9-F1
#
_cell.length_a   1.000
_cell.length_b   1.000
_cell.length_c   1.000
_cell.angle_alpha   90.00
_cell.angle_beta   90.00
_cell.angle_gamma   90.00
#
_symmetry.space_group_name_H-M   'P 1'
#
loop_
_entity.id
_entity.type
_entity.pdbx_description
1 polymer ?
#
loop_
_entity_poly.entity_id
_entity_poly.type
_entity_poly.pdbx_seq_one_letter_code
_entity_poly.pdbx_strand_id
1 'polypeptide(L)'
;MKGITRKALVLSAAAATVAAASVVPAPLAQARAERLVAAQIGVQFNPDGNPGQCGGRTGEQWVFDGQVTEAIRFDTDSRPGGCRLAFGLYDPQDELRGVAATYTFRATPGGDPAQCGNQGTHQLPITKTSRTFGDVVRIDTDNRPGGCVLTFALTAPGTTTLYINYTSDGDRAQCGNALPLPGVFSPAGNNREVPIRIDTDDRSGGCQLRLRLNLF
;
A
#
# COMPACT_ATOMS: atom_id res chain seq x y z
N MET A 1 -105.90 43.18 26.25
CA MET A 1 -104.86 42.33 26.87
C MET A 1 -104.49 41.20 25.92
N LYS A 2 -103.20 40.85 25.87
CA LYS A 2 -102.55 39.73 25.16
C LYS A 2 -102.20 39.95 23.68
N GLY A 3 -100.98 40.45 23.50
CA GLY A 3 -100.23 40.43 22.25
C GLY A 3 -99.49 39.12 22.01
N ILE A 4 -99.15 38.93 20.75
CA ILE A 4 -98.57 37.77 20.07
C ILE A 4 -97.11 37.54 20.47
N THR A 5 -96.62 36.30 20.51
CA THR A 5 -95.19 36.02 20.26
C THR A 5 -94.98 34.64 19.64
N ARG A 6 -94.54 34.63 18.37
CA ARG A 6 -94.06 33.45 17.64
C ARG A 6 -92.62 33.15 18.05
N LYS A 7 -92.30 31.88 18.35
CA LYS A 7 -90.92 31.41 18.53
C LYS A 7 -90.42 30.83 17.21
N ALA A 8 -89.34 31.38 16.67
CA ALA A 8 -88.60 30.84 15.53
C ALA A 8 -87.50 29.90 16.05
N LEU A 9 -87.39 28.72 15.45
CA LEU A 9 -86.34 27.74 15.71
C LEU A 9 -85.18 27.99 14.74
N VAL A 10 -83.97 28.22 15.27
CA VAL A 10 -82.74 28.37 14.48
C VAL A 10 -82.09 26.99 14.35
N LEU A 11 -81.95 26.48 13.12
CA LEU A 11 -81.11 25.31 12.82
C LEU A 11 -79.69 25.76 12.51
N SER A 12 -78.73 25.29 13.31
CA SER A 12 -77.30 25.43 13.04
C SER A 12 -76.79 24.18 12.30
N ALA A 13 -76.30 24.36 11.07
CA ALA A 13 -75.62 23.30 10.31
C ALA A 13 -74.12 23.31 10.64
N ALA A 14 -73.60 22.19 11.14
CA ALA A 14 -72.17 21.99 11.35
C ALA A 14 -71.53 21.51 10.03
N ALA A 15 -70.58 22.29 9.50
CA ALA A 15 -69.77 21.90 8.35
C ALA A 15 -68.59 21.04 8.81
N ALA A 16 -68.49 19.82 8.29
CA ALA A 16 -67.35 18.92 8.49
C ALA A 16 -66.29 19.20 7.42
N THR A 17 -65.12 19.68 7.82
CA THR A 17 -63.95 19.85 6.95
C THR A 17 -63.15 18.55 6.89
N VAL A 18 -63.06 17.95 5.71
CA VAL A 18 -62.21 16.78 5.43
C VAL A 18 -60.81 17.29 5.04
N ALA A 19 -59.82 17.08 5.91
CA ALA A 19 -58.42 17.35 5.61
C ALA A 19 -57.83 16.16 4.83
N ALA A 20 -57.52 16.36 3.55
CA ALA A 20 -56.79 15.38 2.75
C ALA A 20 -55.29 15.48 3.07
N ALA A 21 -54.74 14.42 3.66
CA ALA A 21 -53.30 14.30 3.88
C ALA A 21 -52.60 13.99 2.55
N SER A 22 -51.82 14.94 2.04
CA SER A 22 -50.92 14.73 0.91
C SER A 22 -49.72 13.88 1.35
N VAL A 23 -49.67 12.64 0.86
CA VAL A 23 -48.51 11.76 1.02
C VAL A 23 -47.42 12.25 0.09
N VAL A 24 -46.40 12.92 0.64
CA VAL A 24 -45.20 13.27 -0.11
C VAL A 24 -44.35 11.99 -0.26
N PRO A 25 -44.01 11.55 -1.49
CA PRO A 25 -43.10 10.42 -1.65
C PRO A 25 -41.75 10.77 -1.04
N ALA A 26 -41.22 9.86 -0.21
CA ALA A 26 -39.89 10.00 0.34
C ALA A 26 -38.86 10.10 -0.81
N PRO A 27 -37.88 11.01 -0.73
CA PRO A 27 -36.83 11.08 -1.74
C PRO A 27 -36.12 9.72 -1.80
N LEU A 28 -35.95 9.20 -3.02
CA LEU A 28 -35.13 8.02 -3.27
C LEU A 28 -33.75 8.29 -2.66
N ALA A 29 -33.36 7.48 -1.67
CA ALA A 29 -32.04 7.51 -1.10
C ALA A 29 -31.04 7.40 -2.24
N GLN A 30 -30.33 8.50 -2.53
CA GLN A 30 -29.22 8.50 -3.45
C GLN A 30 -28.17 7.57 -2.84
N ALA A 31 -28.11 6.34 -3.34
CA ALA A 31 -27.00 5.44 -3.09
C ALA A 31 -25.73 6.21 -3.46
N ARG A 32 -25.01 6.68 -2.45
CA ARG A 32 -23.72 7.32 -2.62
C ARG A 32 -22.88 6.25 -3.31
N ALA A 33 -22.46 6.49 -4.55
CA ALA A 33 -21.50 5.62 -5.20
C ALA A 33 -20.27 5.61 -4.28
N GLU A 34 -20.13 4.55 -3.49
CA GLU A 34 -18.95 4.36 -2.68
C GLU A 34 -17.81 4.31 -3.65
N ARG A 35 -16.91 5.28 -3.53
CA ARG A 35 -15.73 5.37 -4.36
C ARG A 35 -14.89 4.16 -3.97
N LEU A 36 -14.98 3.09 -4.75
CA LEU A 36 -14.19 1.88 -4.56
C LEU A 36 -12.72 2.30 -4.53
N VAL A 37 -12.10 2.16 -3.37
CA VAL A 37 -10.68 2.44 -3.20
C VAL A 37 -9.94 1.16 -3.57
N ALA A 38 -9.34 1.13 -4.76
CA ALA A 38 -8.56 -0.02 -5.20
C ALA A 38 -7.43 -0.36 -4.20
N ALA A 39 -7.01 -1.63 -4.21
CA ALA A 39 -5.87 -2.09 -3.42
C ALA A 39 -4.60 -1.27 -3.71
N GLN A 40 -3.72 -1.18 -2.71
CA GLN A 40 -2.51 -0.38 -2.76
C GLN A 40 -1.31 -1.17 -2.25
N ILE A 41 -0.14 -0.96 -2.87
CA ILE A 41 1.15 -1.39 -2.35
C ILE A 41 1.84 -0.21 -1.66
N GLY A 42 2.37 -0.47 -0.46
CA GLY A 42 3.07 0.49 0.37
C GLY A 42 4.55 0.17 0.49
N VAL A 43 5.37 1.23 0.51
CA VAL A 43 6.78 1.18 0.92
C VAL A 43 7.00 2.24 2.00
N GLN A 44 7.62 1.83 3.10
CA GLN A 44 8.18 2.74 4.11
C GLN A 44 9.70 2.63 4.04
N PHE A 45 10.37 3.74 3.73
CA PHE A 45 11.82 3.77 3.53
C PHE A 45 12.44 4.98 4.21
N ASN A 46 13.27 4.75 5.23
CA ASN A 46 13.83 5.83 6.04
C ASN A 46 15.32 5.62 6.24
N PRO A 47 16.11 6.71 6.31
CA PRO A 47 17.49 6.61 6.75
C PRO A 47 17.58 6.20 8.23
N ASP A 48 18.60 5.42 8.55
CA ASP A 48 19.01 5.03 9.89
C ASP A 48 20.46 5.47 10.09
N GLY A 49 20.66 6.71 10.53
CA GLY A 49 21.96 7.37 10.57
C GLY A 49 22.10 8.40 9.46
N ASN A 50 23.09 8.23 8.57
CA ASN A 50 23.40 9.22 7.55
C ASN A 50 22.31 9.27 6.45
N PRO A 51 21.59 10.40 6.26
CA PRO A 51 20.52 10.48 5.27
C PRO A 51 21.00 10.32 3.84
N GLY A 52 22.29 10.53 3.55
CA GLY A 52 22.85 10.35 2.22
C GLY A 52 22.81 8.90 1.72
N GLN A 53 22.68 7.92 2.62
CA GLN A 53 22.67 6.49 2.28
C GLN A 53 21.35 6.00 1.70
N CYS A 54 20.27 6.74 1.94
CA CYS A 54 18.92 6.36 1.56
C CYS A 54 18.34 7.47 0.70
N GLY A 55 18.50 7.33 -0.61
CA GLY A 55 18.06 8.32 -1.58
C GLY A 55 16.70 8.00 -2.20
N GLY A 56 16.32 8.82 -3.18
CA GLY A 56 15.03 8.70 -3.84
C GLY A 56 13.89 9.13 -2.91
N ARG A 57 12.76 8.41 -2.98
CA ARG A 57 11.59 8.68 -2.15
C ARG A 57 11.75 8.08 -0.74
N THR A 58 12.00 8.93 0.24
CA THR A 58 11.99 8.55 1.68
C THR A 58 10.62 8.79 2.33
N GLY A 59 10.43 8.23 3.52
CA GLY A 59 9.16 8.20 4.24
C GLY A 59 8.23 7.11 3.73
N GLU A 60 6.94 7.35 3.87
CA GLU A 60 5.89 6.44 3.41
C GLU A 60 5.39 6.82 2.02
N GLN A 61 5.11 5.81 1.22
CA GLN A 61 4.41 5.94 -0.04
C GLN A 61 3.45 4.76 -0.23
N TRP A 62 2.29 5.05 -0.82
CA TRP A 62 1.27 4.09 -1.18
C TRP A 62 0.78 4.42 -2.58
N VAL A 63 0.78 3.43 -3.46
CA VAL A 63 0.29 3.59 -4.83
C VAL A 63 -0.80 2.57 -5.10
N PHE A 64 -1.76 2.95 -5.95
CA PHE A 64 -2.87 2.07 -6.31
C PHE A 64 -2.40 0.92 -7.20
N ASP A 65 -3.26 -0.07 -7.34
CA ASP A 65 -3.17 -1.09 -8.37
C ASP A 65 -2.80 -0.50 -9.75
N GLY A 66 -1.89 -1.18 -10.45
CA GLY A 66 -1.33 -0.80 -11.74
C GLY A 66 -0.33 0.36 -11.69
N GLN A 67 -0.21 1.08 -10.57
CA GLN A 67 0.72 2.20 -10.42
C GLN A 67 2.08 1.74 -9.86
N VAL A 68 3.13 2.46 -10.25
CA VAL A 68 4.50 2.19 -9.84
C VAL A 68 4.87 3.12 -8.69
N THR A 69 5.49 2.58 -7.63
CA THR A 69 6.06 3.41 -6.56
C THR A 69 7.14 4.33 -7.12
N GLU A 70 7.36 5.47 -6.46
CA GLU A 70 8.58 6.24 -6.72
C GLU A 70 9.80 5.39 -6.31
N ALA A 71 10.93 5.63 -6.98
CA ALA A 71 12.15 4.89 -6.70
C ALA A 71 12.65 5.20 -5.30
N ILE A 72 12.93 4.15 -4.52
CA ILE A 72 13.83 4.24 -3.38
C ILE A 72 15.24 3.88 -3.84
N ARG A 73 16.27 4.49 -3.25
CA ARG A 73 17.68 4.24 -3.61
C ARG A 73 18.47 3.84 -2.37
N PHE A 74 19.10 2.68 -2.44
CA PHE A 74 20.12 2.25 -1.50
C PHE A 74 21.47 2.73 -2.02
N ASP A 75 22.10 3.67 -1.31
CA ASP A 75 23.45 4.12 -1.61
C ASP A 75 24.44 3.31 -0.77
N THR A 76 25.48 2.82 -1.44
CA THR A 76 26.36 1.75 -0.96
C THR A 76 27.80 2.25 -0.88
N ASP A 77 27.99 3.56 -0.72
CA ASP A 77 29.29 4.23 -0.68
C ASP A 77 29.97 4.26 0.71
N SER A 78 29.78 3.21 1.53
CA SER A 78 30.53 2.97 2.78
C SER A 78 30.43 4.03 3.87
N ARG A 79 29.44 4.92 3.80
CA ARG A 79 29.12 5.82 4.90
C ARG A 79 28.64 5.00 6.13
N PRO A 80 28.72 5.54 7.35
CA PRO A 80 28.14 4.87 8.51
C PRO A 80 26.62 5.08 8.56
N GLY A 81 25.89 4.00 8.86
CA GLY A 81 24.43 3.98 8.95
C GLY A 81 23.81 3.04 7.92
N GLY A 82 22.52 3.21 7.67
CA GLY A 82 21.84 2.40 6.69
C GLY A 82 20.43 2.85 6.39
N CYS A 83 19.65 1.94 5.83
CA CYS A 83 18.27 2.18 5.47
C CYS A 83 17.33 1.20 6.18
N ARG A 84 16.24 1.74 6.70
CA ARG A 84 15.10 0.98 7.23
C ARG A 84 14.03 0.85 6.17
N LEU A 85 13.54 -0.37 5.99
CA LEU A 85 12.60 -0.73 4.93
C LEU A 85 11.47 -1.59 5.49
N ALA A 86 10.23 -1.24 5.16
CA ALA A 86 9.07 -2.08 5.42
C ALA A 86 8.06 -1.97 4.26
N PHE A 87 7.21 -2.98 4.15
CA PHE A 87 6.22 -3.13 3.08
C PHE A 87 4.85 -3.42 3.65
N GLY A 88 3.80 -3.09 2.90
CA GLY A 88 2.43 -3.38 3.27
C GLY A 88 1.48 -3.36 2.08
N LEU A 89 0.34 -4.01 2.22
CA LEU A 89 -0.74 -4.05 1.24
C LEU A 89 -2.02 -3.54 1.93
N TYR A 90 -2.65 -2.53 1.33
CA TYR A 90 -3.90 -1.97 1.84
C TYR A 90 -5.01 -2.29 0.84
N ASP A 91 -6.00 -3.05 1.27
CA ASP A 91 -7.05 -3.62 0.43
C ASP A 91 -8.43 -3.45 1.10
N PRO A 92 -9.00 -2.24 1.05
CA PRO A 92 -10.28 -1.97 1.71
C PRO A 92 -11.48 -2.65 1.03
N GLN A 93 -11.32 -3.15 -0.20
CA GLN A 93 -12.38 -3.80 -0.98
C GLN A 93 -12.27 -5.32 -1.01
N ASP A 94 -11.28 -5.91 -0.34
CA ASP A 94 -11.05 -7.36 -0.28
C ASP A 94 -10.74 -7.99 -1.66
N GLU A 95 -10.08 -7.24 -2.54
CA GLU A 95 -9.64 -7.67 -3.86
C GLU A 95 -8.48 -8.67 -3.80
N LEU A 96 -7.70 -8.66 -2.72
CA LEU A 96 -6.57 -9.56 -2.45
C LEU A 96 -6.98 -10.79 -1.63
N ARG A 97 -8.27 -11.17 -1.63
CA ARG A 97 -8.74 -12.35 -0.90
C ARG A 97 -7.98 -13.61 -1.36
N GLY A 98 -7.39 -14.32 -0.39
CA GLY A 98 -6.62 -15.54 -0.64
C GLY A 98 -5.19 -15.30 -1.13
N VAL A 99 -4.77 -14.04 -1.27
CA VAL A 99 -3.37 -13.69 -1.51
C VAL A 99 -2.57 -13.81 -0.21
N ALA A 100 -1.39 -14.41 -0.31
CA ALA A 100 -0.35 -14.39 0.73
C ALA A 100 0.93 -13.82 0.12
N ALA A 101 1.49 -12.80 0.74
CA ALA A 101 2.68 -12.11 0.27
C ALA A 101 3.73 -12.12 1.37
N THR A 102 4.96 -12.49 1.03
CA THR A 102 6.10 -12.50 1.95
C THR A 102 7.30 -11.80 1.34
N TYR A 103 8.18 -11.32 2.20
CA TYR A 103 9.54 -10.99 1.82
C TYR A 103 10.52 -11.70 2.74
N THR A 104 11.55 -12.30 2.17
CA THR A 104 12.65 -12.91 2.92
C THR A 104 13.86 -12.00 2.84
N PHE A 105 14.44 -11.68 3.98
CA PHE A 105 15.59 -10.79 4.11
C PHE A 105 16.71 -11.49 4.87
N ARG A 106 17.90 -11.51 4.29
CA ARG A 106 19.07 -12.20 4.87
C ARG A 106 20.37 -11.63 4.35
N ALA A 107 21.46 -11.86 5.07
CA ALA A 107 22.79 -11.60 4.54
C ALA A 107 23.13 -12.55 3.37
N THR A 108 23.97 -12.06 2.46
CA THR A 108 24.58 -12.89 1.41
C THR A 108 25.46 -13.98 2.03
N PRO A 109 25.62 -15.16 1.38
CA PRO A 109 26.55 -16.17 1.85
C PRO A 109 27.97 -15.60 2.05
N GLY A 110 28.52 -15.76 3.26
CA GLY A 110 29.84 -15.25 3.63
C GLY A 110 29.91 -13.74 3.95
N GLY A 111 28.79 -13.01 3.88
CA GLY A 111 28.71 -11.61 4.32
C GLY A 111 28.48 -11.46 5.83
N ASP A 112 28.68 -10.26 6.36
CA ASP A 112 28.41 -9.98 7.78
C ASP A 112 26.89 -9.92 8.05
N PRO A 113 26.32 -10.83 8.87
CA PRO A 113 24.90 -10.78 9.22
C PRO A 113 24.47 -9.48 9.92
N ALA A 114 25.38 -8.77 10.58
CA ALA A 114 25.06 -7.50 11.22
C ALA A 114 24.80 -6.36 10.22
N GLN A 115 25.13 -6.52 8.93
CA GLN A 115 24.71 -5.58 7.89
C GLN A 115 23.22 -5.71 7.52
N CYS A 116 22.60 -6.84 7.85
CA CYS A 116 21.21 -7.13 7.51
C CYS A 116 20.43 -7.32 8.81
N GLY A 117 19.87 -6.23 9.34
CA GLY A 117 19.10 -6.26 10.59
C GLY A 117 17.71 -6.85 10.41
N ASN A 118 17.25 -7.58 11.43
CA ASN A 118 15.95 -8.27 11.47
C ASN A 118 15.79 -9.28 10.30
N GLN A 119 16.72 -10.22 10.18
CA GLN A 119 16.68 -11.25 9.13
C GLN A 119 15.55 -12.25 9.37
N GLY A 120 15.02 -12.81 8.28
CA GLY A 120 13.97 -13.83 8.33
C GLY A 120 13.02 -13.74 7.14
N THR A 121 11.95 -14.52 7.22
CA THR A 121 10.81 -14.39 6.31
C THR A 121 9.71 -13.65 7.04
N HIS A 122 9.27 -12.53 6.45
CA HIS A 122 8.26 -11.65 7.01
C HIS A 122 7.01 -11.67 6.12
N GLN A 123 5.85 -11.60 6.76
CA GLN A 123 4.58 -11.43 6.04
C GLN A 123 4.42 -9.96 5.65
N LEU A 124 3.99 -9.70 4.41
CA LEU A 124 3.45 -8.39 4.06
C LEU A 124 2.02 -8.34 4.59
N PRO A 125 1.70 -7.45 5.54
CA PRO A 125 0.33 -7.35 6.04
C PRO A 125 -0.60 -6.90 4.90
N ILE A 126 -1.73 -7.60 4.76
CA ILE A 126 -2.84 -7.23 3.88
C ILE A 126 -3.98 -6.76 4.78
N THR A 127 -4.27 -5.46 4.80
CA THR A 127 -5.20 -4.84 5.75
C THR A 127 -6.33 -4.10 5.05
N LYS A 128 -7.54 -4.18 5.62
CA LYS A 128 -8.74 -3.53 5.06
C LYS A 128 -9.03 -2.15 5.65
N THR A 129 -8.60 -1.91 6.88
CA THR A 129 -9.06 -0.78 7.70
C THR A 129 -8.07 0.39 7.75
N SER A 130 -6.78 0.09 7.60
CA SER A 130 -5.71 1.07 7.70
C SER A 130 -4.52 0.65 6.86
N ARG A 131 -3.81 1.64 6.32
CA ARG A 131 -2.48 1.44 5.75
C ARG A 131 -1.52 1.03 6.88
N THR A 132 -0.96 -0.17 6.78
CA THR A 132 -0.10 -0.74 7.81
C THR A 132 1.11 -1.38 7.16
N PHE A 133 2.28 -1.14 7.74
CA PHE A 133 3.53 -1.77 7.33
C PHE A 133 3.84 -2.97 8.22
N GLY A 134 4.50 -3.97 7.66
CA GLY A 134 4.97 -5.13 8.40
C GLY A 134 6.24 -4.82 9.20
N ASP A 135 6.98 -5.87 9.51
CA ASP A 135 8.27 -5.74 10.19
C ASP A 135 9.22 -4.82 9.41
N VAL A 136 10.05 -4.09 10.13
CA VAL A 136 11.10 -3.25 9.55
C VAL A 136 12.38 -4.07 9.46
N VAL A 137 12.98 -4.13 8.28
CA VAL A 137 14.35 -4.63 8.09
C VAL A 137 15.32 -3.48 7.93
N ARG A 138 16.59 -3.72 8.28
CA ARG A 138 17.66 -2.73 8.16
C ARG A 138 18.74 -3.22 7.23
N ILE A 139 19.18 -2.37 6.30
CA ILE A 139 20.35 -2.59 5.46
C ILE A 139 21.40 -1.57 5.92
N ASP A 140 22.46 -2.02 6.56
CA ASP A 140 23.63 -1.21 6.92
C ASP A 140 24.57 -1.12 5.72
N THR A 141 24.87 0.09 5.25
CA THR A 141 25.64 0.31 4.01
C THR A 141 27.09 0.73 4.25
N ASP A 142 27.65 0.28 5.37
CA ASP A 142 29.05 0.53 5.74
C ASP A 142 30.06 -0.37 5.00
N ASN A 143 31.34 -0.14 5.25
CA ASN A 143 32.47 -0.74 4.52
C ASN A 143 32.74 -2.23 4.77
N ARG A 144 31.83 -2.95 5.41
CA ARG A 144 31.99 -4.38 5.62
C ARG A 144 31.65 -5.15 4.33
N PRO A 145 32.39 -6.23 4.03
CA PRO A 145 32.17 -6.99 2.80
C PRO A 145 30.86 -7.79 2.85
N GLY A 146 30.19 -7.87 1.70
CA GLY A 146 28.97 -8.63 1.53
C GLY A 146 27.76 -7.71 1.34
N GLY A 147 26.59 -8.21 1.67
CA GLY A 147 25.38 -7.40 1.59
C GLY A 147 24.14 -8.19 1.95
N CYS A 148 22.99 -7.67 1.54
CA CYS A 148 21.70 -8.25 1.87
C CYS A 148 20.98 -8.75 0.62
N VAL A 149 20.24 -9.85 0.78
CA VAL A 149 19.32 -10.37 -0.23
C VAL A 149 17.90 -10.16 0.27
N LEU A 150 17.11 -9.42 -0.50
CA LEU A 150 15.68 -9.27 -0.32
C LEU A 150 14.96 -10.07 -1.39
N THR A 151 14.10 -11.01 -0.99
CA THR A 151 13.37 -11.89 -1.91
C THR A 151 11.89 -11.70 -1.72
N PHE A 152 11.18 -11.25 -2.74
CA PHE A 152 9.72 -11.16 -2.72
C PHE A 152 9.09 -12.46 -3.22
N ALA A 153 8.05 -12.90 -2.54
CA ALA A 153 7.23 -14.02 -2.95
C ALA A 153 5.74 -13.67 -2.79
N LEU A 154 4.92 -14.10 -3.74
CA LEU A 154 3.48 -13.88 -3.74
C LEU A 154 2.78 -15.17 -4.18
N THR A 155 1.92 -15.68 -3.32
CA THR A 155 0.98 -16.77 -3.61
C THR A 155 -0.39 -16.15 -3.75
N ALA A 156 -1.03 -16.29 -4.91
CA ALA A 156 -2.32 -15.68 -5.17
C ALA A 156 -3.20 -16.62 -6.00
N PRO A 157 -4.53 -16.61 -5.80
CA PRO A 157 -5.46 -17.12 -6.80
C PRO A 157 -5.45 -16.20 -8.03
N GLY A 158 -5.37 -16.76 -9.23
CA GLY A 158 -5.46 -16.00 -10.48
C GLY A 158 -4.16 -15.31 -10.91
N THR A 159 -4.26 -14.10 -11.43
CA THR A 159 -3.18 -13.37 -12.11
C THR A 159 -2.54 -12.25 -11.28
N THR A 160 -2.95 -12.07 -10.03
CA THR A 160 -2.36 -11.06 -9.13
C THR A 160 -0.85 -11.24 -9.05
N THR A 161 -0.12 -10.16 -9.34
CA THR A 161 1.34 -10.19 -9.47
C THR A 161 1.95 -8.96 -8.84
N LEU A 162 3.02 -9.14 -8.06
CA LEU A 162 3.89 -8.05 -7.64
C LEU A 162 5.02 -7.92 -8.67
N TYR A 163 5.14 -6.75 -9.28
CA TYR A 163 6.19 -6.44 -10.24
C TYR A 163 7.32 -5.67 -9.56
N ILE A 164 8.54 -6.18 -9.69
CA ILE A 164 9.76 -5.60 -9.12
C ILE A 164 10.60 -5.01 -10.24
N ASN A 165 10.81 -3.69 -10.21
CA ASN A 165 11.85 -3.05 -11.02
C ASN A 165 13.03 -2.75 -10.10
N TYR A 166 14.15 -3.42 -10.35
CA TYR A 166 15.38 -3.27 -9.59
C TYR A 166 16.54 -2.99 -10.56
N THR A 167 17.18 -1.84 -10.43
CA THR A 167 18.22 -1.38 -11.36
C THR A 167 19.43 -0.83 -10.61
N SER A 168 20.60 -0.91 -11.24
CA SER A 168 21.80 -0.24 -10.74
C SER A 168 21.82 1.24 -11.11
N ASP A 169 22.37 2.04 -10.21
CA ASP A 169 22.63 3.47 -10.37
C ASP A 169 24.10 3.72 -10.03
N GLY A 170 24.99 3.54 -11.02
CA GLY A 170 26.43 3.47 -10.82
C GLY A 170 26.97 2.05 -11.03
N ASP A 171 27.75 1.52 -10.08
CA ASP A 171 28.34 0.18 -10.20
C ASP A 171 27.27 -0.93 -10.17
N ARG A 172 27.07 -1.59 -11.31
CA ARG A 172 26.13 -2.71 -11.45
C ARG A 172 26.51 -3.90 -10.56
N ALA A 173 27.78 -4.10 -10.26
CA ALA A 173 28.19 -5.20 -9.40
C ALA A 173 27.66 -5.03 -7.97
N GLN A 174 27.19 -3.84 -7.56
CA GLN A 174 26.54 -3.64 -6.26
C GLN A 174 25.08 -4.15 -6.22
N CYS A 175 24.46 -4.36 -7.37
CA CYS A 175 23.03 -4.65 -7.48
C CYS A 175 22.82 -6.01 -8.17
N GLY A 176 22.98 -7.10 -7.42
CA GLY A 176 22.80 -8.43 -7.99
C GLY A 176 21.36 -8.67 -8.43
N ASN A 177 21.19 -9.27 -9.61
CA ASN A 177 19.92 -9.41 -10.34
C ASN A 177 19.29 -8.08 -10.79
N ALA A 178 20.05 -6.97 -10.80
CA ALA A 178 19.58 -5.73 -11.41
C ALA A 178 19.30 -5.91 -12.90
N LEU A 179 18.14 -5.40 -13.30
CA LEU A 179 17.69 -5.34 -14.67
C LEU A 179 18.53 -4.33 -15.45
N PRO A 180 18.76 -4.56 -16.75
CA PRO A 180 19.64 -3.72 -17.56
C PRO A 180 19.07 -2.32 -17.84
N LEU A 181 17.75 -2.13 -17.73
CA LEU A 181 17.08 -0.88 -18.06
C LEU A 181 15.97 -0.55 -17.04
N PRO A 182 15.76 0.75 -16.74
CA PRO A 182 14.59 1.19 -16.01
C PRO A 182 13.31 0.87 -16.81
N GLY A 183 12.22 0.52 -16.11
CA GLY A 183 10.92 0.22 -16.73
C GLY A 183 10.66 -1.25 -17.09
N VAL A 184 11.68 -2.11 -17.02
CA VAL A 184 11.47 -3.58 -17.06
C VAL A 184 11.12 -4.06 -15.65
N PHE A 185 10.22 -5.04 -15.53
CA PHE A 185 9.83 -5.59 -14.24
C PHE A 185 9.96 -7.12 -14.22
N SER A 186 10.42 -7.64 -13.08
CA SER A 186 10.38 -9.06 -12.77
C SER A 186 9.11 -9.37 -11.97
N PRO A 187 8.28 -10.32 -12.41
CA PRO A 187 7.06 -10.70 -11.68
C PRO A 187 7.37 -11.66 -10.52
N ALA A 188 6.93 -11.31 -9.32
CA ALA A 188 6.77 -12.19 -8.16
C ALA A 188 5.28 -12.55 -8.03
N GLY A 189 4.97 -13.83 -8.19
CA GLY A 189 3.61 -14.35 -8.33
C GLY A 189 3.63 -15.73 -8.96
N ASN A 190 2.57 -16.53 -8.78
CA ASN A 190 2.47 -17.88 -9.34
C ASN A 190 3.68 -18.78 -8.97
N ASN A 191 4.05 -18.81 -7.69
CA ASN A 191 5.21 -19.54 -7.17
C ASN A 191 6.58 -19.06 -7.70
N ARG A 192 6.64 -17.88 -8.34
CA ARG A 192 7.90 -17.25 -8.72
C ARG A 192 8.35 -16.26 -7.65
N GLU A 193 9.58 -16.45 -7.20
CA GLU A 193 10.28 -15.52 -6.31
C GLU A 193 11.18 -14.57 -7.10
N VAL A 194 11.39 -13.37 -6.57
CA VAL A 194 12.33 -12.39 -7.15
C VAL A 194 13.35 -11.98 -6.09
N PRO A 195 14.57 -12.57 -6.11
CA PRO A 195 15.66 -12.15 -5.24
C PRO A 195 16.40 -10.95 -5.83
N ILE A 196 16.61 -9.92 -5.01
CA ILE A 196 17.48 -8.78 -5.32
C ILE A 196 18.61 -8.73 -4.28
N ARG A 197 19.83 -8.48 -4.73
CA ARG A 197 21.01 -8.42 -3.86
C ARG A 197 21.54 -7.00 -3.83
N ILE A 198 21.62 -6.43 -2.63
CA ILE A 198 22.19 -5.12 -2.35
C ILE A 198 23.55 -5.37 -1.69
N ASP A 199 24.62 -5.20 -2.45
CA ASP A 199 26.00 -5.21 -1.97
C ASP A 199 26.29 -3.87 -1.30
N THR A 200 26.84 -3.88 -0.10
CA THR A 200 26.98 -2.69 0.74
C THR A 200 28.41 -2.17 0.83
N ASP A 201 29.33 -2.82 0.13
CA ASP A 201 30.77 -2.52 0.14
C ASP A 201 31.17 -1.18 -0.52
N ASP A 202 32.41 -0.72 -0.26
CA ASP A 202 32.98 0.60 -0.58
C ASP A 202 33.12 0.93 -2.07
N ARG A 203 31.99 1.06 -2.75
CA ARG A 203 31.93 1.47 -4.15
C ARG A 203 30.88 2.55 -4.33
N SER A 204 31.19 3.52 -5.17
CA SER A 204 30.26 4.59 -5.49
C SER A 204 29.13 4.07 -6.38
N GLY A 205 27.90 4.43 -6.02
CA GLY A 205 26.73 4.00 -6.76
C GLY A 205 25.58 3.67 -5.84
N GLY A 206 24.75 2.73 -6.26
CA GLY A 206 23.62 2.30 -5.50
C GLY A 206 22.62 1.52 -6.33
N CYS A 207 21.56 1.10 -5.66
CA CYS A 207 20.52 0.29 -6.25
C CYS A 207 19.17 0.96 -6.10
N GLN A 208 18.39 1.00 -7.17
CA GLN A 208 17.05 1.58 -7.16
C GLN A 208 16.01 0.46 -7.17
N LEU A 209 14.99 0.60 -6.33
CA LEU A 209 13.86 -0.32 -6.24
C LEU A 209 12.54 0.42 -6.47
N ARG A 210 11.70 -0.14 -7.33
CA ARG A 210 10.30 0.24 -7.51
C ARG A 210 9.43 -0.99 -7.49
N LEU A 211 8.23 -0.85 -6.93
CA LEU A 211 7.22 -1.89 -6.86
C LEU A 211 5.97 -1.46 -7.62
N ARG A 212 5.26 -2.44 -8.18
CA ARG A 212 3.92 -2.26 -8.74
C ARG A 212 3.09 -3.49 -8.43
N LEU A 213 1.95 -3.31 -7.80
CA LEU A 213 0.95 -4.36 -7.69
C LEU A 213 0.06 -4.32 -8.93
N ASN A 214 -0.23 -5.48 -9.52
CA ASN A 214 -1.24 -5.63 -10.54
C ASN A 214 -2.26 -6.67 -10.08
N LEU A 215 -3.52 -6.24 -10.00
CA LEU A 215 -4.69 -7.09 -9.90
C LEU A 215 -5.10 -7.59 -11.30
N PHE A 216 -6.05 -8.51 -11.29
CA PHE A 216 -6.57 -9.29 -12.42
C PHE A 216 -7.14 -8.44 -13.57
#